data_AF-A0A7X7LT50-F1
#
_entry.id   AF-A0A7X7LT50-F1
#
_cell.length_a   1.000
_cell.length_b   1.000
_cell.length_c   1.000
_cell.angle_alpha   90.00
_cell.angle_beta   90.00
_cell.angle_gamma   90.00
#
_symmetry.space_group_name_H-M   'P 1'
#
loop_
_entity.id
_entity.type
_entity.pdbx_description
1 polymer ?
#
loop_
_entity_poly.entity_id
_entity_poly.type
_entity_poly.pdbx_seq_one_letter_code
_entity_poly.pdbx_strand_id
1 'polypeptide(L)'
;MKKPKFGYGWLIKWILAAILIAAGILMKIYDEEVVYATTGIAIVIFSLLRVVPLLKTLKKEVLRTINLIEIIFDTIMGGVMVYVVFSGKATEAFWLGLYGYLLAVFFYARGLIFFLSLFYWGEKSEGMKFWFHIVCLTIGTAIFVLAVQAVDIISTLGWIVLFISVGGAVYLGVDGFGGYRKYRENSKALNETKEKKKKAPVEKGLPQPIPEEKEEKETYIN
;
A
#
# COMPACT_ATOMS: atom_id res chain seq x y z
N MET A 1 19.42 18.31 8.12
CA MET A 1 18.01 18.64 8.44
C MET A 1 17.61 17.91 9.72
N LYS A 2 17.19 18.62 10.78
CA LYS A 2 16.70 17.99 12.02
C LYS A 2 15.40 17.24 11.71
N LYS A 3 15.37 15.91 11.90
CA LYS A 3 14.14 15.12 11.80
C LYS A 3 13.07 15.76 12.69
N PRO A 4 11.82 15.95 12.21
CA PRO A 4 10.78 16.53 13.04
C PRO A 4 10.58 15.67 14.29
N LYS A 5 10.64 16.30 15.47
CA LYS A 5 10.54 15.64 16.79
C LYS A 5 9.16 15.01 17.05
N PHE A 6 8.17 15.28 16.21
CA PHE A 6 6.80 14.76 16.32
C PHE A 6 6.40 14.10 15.01
N GLY A 7 6.43 12.77 15.00
CA GLY A 7 5.92 11.99 13.89
C GLY A 7 4.45 11.65 14.12
N TYR A 8 3.56 12.22 13.31
CA TYR A 8 2.14 11.83 13.23
C TYR A 8 1.92 10.52 12.45
N GLY A 9 2.99 9.75 12.20
CA GLY A 9 2.90 8.48 11.49
C GLY A 9 1.98 7.45 12.16
N TRP A 10 1.75 7.57 13.48
CA TRP A 10 0.75 6.75 14.19
C TRP A 10 -0.69 7.01 13.70
N LEU A 11 -1.02 8.28 13.40
CA LEU A 11 -2.35 8.66 12.95
C LEU A 11 -2.62 8.12 11.56
N ILE A 12 -1.62 8.22 10.66
CA ILE A 12 -1.71 7.64 9.32
C ILE A 12 -1.95 6.12 9.39
N LYS A 13 -1.23 5.41 10.27
CA LYS A 13 -1.41 3.96 10.46
C LYS A 13 -2.82 3.61 10.95
N TRP A 14 -3.39 4.40 11.87
CA TRP A 14 -4.77 4.19 12.33
C TRP A 14 -5.82 4.50 11.26
N ILE A 15 -5.63 5.56 10.47
CA ILE A 15 -6.51 5.85 9.32
C ILE A 15 -6.46 4.70 8.31
N LEU A 16 -5.26 4.21 7.99
CA LEU A 16 -5.08 3.07 7.08
C LEU A 16 -5.71 1.79 7.64
N ALA A 17 -5.58 1.53 8.94
CA ALA A 17 -6.23 0.40 9.59
C ALA A 17 -7.77 0.48 9.48
N ALA A 18 -8.35 1.66 9.71
CA ALA A 18 -9.79 1.89 9.59
C ALA A 18 -10.28 1.70 8.15
N ILE A 19 -9.56 2.26 7.16
CA ILE A 19 -9.86 2.07 5.73
C ILE A 19 -9.79 0.59 5.36
N LEU A 20 -8.78 -0.14 5.87
CA LEU A 20 -8.61 -1.56 5.58
C LEU A 20 -9.75 -2.40 6.13
N ILE A 21 -10.20 -2.15 7.37
CA ILE A 21 -11.38 -2.82 7.94
C ILE A 21 -12.64 -2.48 7.14
N ALA A 22 -12.85 -1.20 6.84
CA ALA A 22 -14.01 -0.77 6.07
C ALA A 22 -14.03 -1.43 4.68
N ALA A 23 -12.90 -1.51 3.99
CA ALA A 23 -12.77 -2.18 2.70
C ALA A 23 -13.07 -3.68 2.82
N GLY A 24 -12.54 -4.37 3.83
CA GLY A 24 -12.81 -5.79 4.08
C GLY A 24 -14.29 -6.07 4.37
N ILE A 25 -14.94 -5.23 5.17
CA ILE A 25 -16.39 -5.35 5.48
C ILE A 25 -17.23 -5.08 4.23
N LEU A 26 -16.93 -4.01 3.49
CA LEU A 26 -17.63 -3.67 2.24
C LEU A 26 -17.51 -4.78 1.20
N MET A 27 -16.34 -5.44 1.12
CA MET A 27 -16.14 -6.63 0.28
C MET A 27 -16.97 -7.84 0.69
N LYS A 28 -17.52 -7.89 1.91
CA LYS A 28 -18.45 -8.96 2.31
C LYS A 28 -19.91 -8.56 2.13
N ILE A 29 -20.24 -7.28 2.29
CA ILE A 29 -21.61 -6.76 2.14
C ILE A 29 -21.98 -6.59 0.66
N TYR A 30 -21.03 -6.16 -0.16
CA TYR A 30 -21.17 -5.96 -1.61
C TYR A 30 -20.14 -6.85 -2.32
N ASP A 31 -20.17 -8.15 -2.01
CA ASP A 31 -19.15 -9.08 -2.46
C ASP A 31 -19.03 -9.11 -3.98
N GLU A 32 -20.13 -9.20 -4.71
CA GLU A 32 -20.11 -9.21 -6.18
C GLU A 32 -19.45 -7.96 -6.77
N GLU A 33 -19.96 -6.76 -6.48
CA GLU A 33 -19.49 -5.52 -7.09
C GLU A 33 -18.08 -5.14 -6.62
N VAL A 34 -17.82 -5.20 -5.31
CA VAL A 34 -16.57 -4.71 -4.73
C VAL A 34 -15.42 -5.66 -5.00
N VAL A 35 -15.63 -6.98 -4.93
CA VAL A 35 -14.58 -7.95 -5.25
C VAL A 35 -14.24 -7.87 -6.73
N TYR A 36 -15.25 -7.80 -7.60
CA TYR A 36 -15.04 -7.71 -9.04
C TYR A 36 -14.31 -6.41 -9.42
N ALA A 37 -14.70 -5.27 -8.85
CA ALA A 37 -14.06 -3.98 -9.07
C ALA A 37 -12.62 -3.96 -8.54
N THR A 38 -12.41 -4.39 -7.30
CA THR A 38 -11.09 -4.34 -6.67
C THR A 38 -10.11 -5.27 -7.36
N THR A 39 -10.56 -6.47 -7.76
CA THR A 39 -9.75 -7.42 -8.53
C THR A 39 -9.36 -6.81 -9.88
N GLY A 40 -10.33 -6.24 -10.62
CA GLY A 40 -10.07 -5.60 -11.91
C GLY A 40 -9.07 -4.44 -11.80
N ILE A 41 -9.26 -3.55 -10.83
CA ILE A 41 -8.37 -2.41 -10.57
C ILE A 41 -6.96 -2.92 -10.21
N ALA A 42 -6.86 -3.91 -9.31
CA ALA A 42 -5.57 -4.48 -8.92
C ALA A 42 -4.84 -5.07 -10.13
N ILE A 43 -5.53 -5.85 -10.97
CA ILE A 43 -4.97 -6.42 -12.19
C ILE A 43 -4.43 -5.32 -13.12
N VAL A 44 -5.20 -4.27 -13.37
CA VAL A 44 -4.77 -3.15 -14.23
C VAL A 44 -3.53 -2.46 -13.65
N ILE A 45 -3.57 -2.07 -12.38
CA ILE A 45 -2.46 -1.36 -11.73
C ILE A 45 -1.19 -2.21 -11.75
N PHE A 46 -1.27 -3.47 -11.30
CA PHE A 46 -0.11 -4.35 -11.27
C PHE A 46 0.42 -4.68 -12.68
N SER A 47 -0.43 -4.67 -13.70
CA SER A 47 0.01 -4.91 -15.08
C SER A 47 0.75 -3.70 -15.65
N LEU A 48 0.21 -2.50 -15.48
CA LEU A 48 0.85 -1.27 -15.95
C LEU A 48 2.17 -0.99 -15.24
N LEU A 49 2.25 -1.19 -13.92
CA LEU A 49 3.49 -0.99 -13.15
C LEU A 49 4.64 -1.91 -13.60
N ARG A 50 4.33 -3.07 -14.21
CA ARG A 50 5.32 -4.03 -14.71
C ARG A 50 5.91 -3.65 -16.08
N VAL A 51 5.25 -2.79 -16.85
CA VAL A 51 5.69 -2.43 -18.22
C VAL A 51 7.12 -1.90 -18.20
N VAL A 52 7.38 -0.83 -17.44
CA VAL A 52 8.69 -0.16 -17.47
C VAL A 52 9.82 -1.05 -16.98
N PRO A 53 9.70 -1.75 -15.83
CA PRO A 53 10.74 -2.69 -15.39
C PRO A 53 11.03 -3.78 -16.43
N LEU A 54 10.00 -4.47 -16.95
CA LEU A 54 10.20 -5.60 -17.86
C LEU A 54 10.84 -5.19 -19.19
N LEU A 55 10.42 -4.05 -19.75
CA LEU A 55 11.02 -3.53 -20.97
C LEU A 55 12.50 -3.15 -20.79
N LYS A 56 12.88 -2.71 -19.58
CA LYS A 56 14.27 -2.30 -19.27
C LYS A 56 15.17 -3.47 -18.86
N THR A 57 14.64 -4.51 -18.23
CA THR A 57 15.46 -5.58 -17.62
C THR A 57 15.58 -6.84 -18.48
N LEU A 58 14.61 -7.12 -19.36
CA LEU A 58 14.62 -8.34 -20.18
C LEU A 58 15.64 -8.26 -21.31
N LYS A 59 16.60 -9.20 -21.33
CA LYS A 59 17.69 -9.23 -22.31
C LYS A 59 17.25 -9.67 -23.70
N LYS A 60 16.30 -10.61 -23.79
CA LYS A 60 15.82 -11.17 -25.05
C LYS A 60 14.56 -10.45 -25.53
N GLU A 61 14.53 -10.06 -26.79
CA GLU A 61 13.38 -9.37 -27.39
C GLU A 61 12.12 -10.24 -27.40
N VAL A 62 12.25 -11.53 -27.73
CA VAL A 62 11.12 -12.47 -27.73
C VAL A 62 10.43 -12.52 -26.36
N LEU A 63 11.22 -12.58 -25.27
CA LEU A 63 10.68 -12.57 -23.91
C LEU A 63 9.97 -11.26 -23.58
N ARG A 64 10.57 -10.14 -24.00
CA ARG A 64 10.00 -8.81 -23.83
C ARG A 64 8.65 -8.70 -24.52
N THR A 65 8.54 -9.23 -25.74
CA THR A 65 7.31 -9.25 -26.51
C THR A 65 6.25 -10.11 -25.86
N ILE A 66 6.57 -11.34 -25.43
CA ILE A 66 5.60 -12.23 -24.77
C ILE A 66 5.07 -11.60 -23.46
N ASN A 67 5.95 -11.04 -22.65
CA ASN A 67 5.56 -10.37 -21.41
C ASN A 67 4.75 -9.08 -21.67
N LEU A 68 5.07 -8.34 -22.73
CA LEU A 68 4.28 -7.17 -23.11
C LEU A 68 2.88 -7.58 -23.58
N ILE A 69 2.76 -8.67 -24.34
CA ILE A 69 1.48 -9.24 -24.75
C ILE A 69 0.67 -9.68 -23.53
N GLU A 70 1.27 -10.40 -22.57
CA GLU A 70 0.62 -10.75 -21.29
C GLU A 70 0.07 -9.49 -20.61
N ILE A 71 0.89 -8.45 -20.46
CA ILE A 71 0.46 -7.21 -19.80
C ILE A 71 -0.71 -6.57 -20.52
N ILE A 72 -0.73 -6.56 -21.85
CA ILE A 72 -1.85 -6.02 -22.63
C ILE A 72 -3.12 -6.83 -22.35
N PHE A 73 -3.05 -8.16 -22.40
CA PHE A 73 -4.19 -9.02 -22.10
C PHE A 73 -4.68 -8.86 -20.65
N ASP A 74 -3.76 -8.82 -19.69
CA ASP A 74 -4.08 -8.59 -18.28
C ASP A 74 -4.78 -7.24 -18.08
N THR A 75 -4.27 -6.19 -18.74
CA THR A 75 -4.83 -4.84 -18.66
C THR A 75 -6.22 -4.78 -19.27
N ILE A 76 -6.43 -5.42 -20.43
CA ILE A 76 -7.75 -5.51 -21.06
C ILE A 76 -8.72 -6.26 -20.16
N MET A 77 -8.32 -7.42 -19.63
CA MET A 77 -9.14 -8.22 -18.74
C MET A 77 -9.52 -7.46 -17.47
N GLY A 78 -8.55 -6.82 -16.80
CA GLY A 78 -8.83 -5.98 -15.64
C GLY A 78 -9.73 -4.79 -16.00
N GLY A 79 -9.55 -4.19 -17.18
CA GLY A 79 -10.41 -3.13 -17.72
C GLY A 79 -11.84 -3.59 -17.98
N VAL A 80 -12.03 -4.79 -18.56
CA VAL A 80 -13.35 -5.44 -18.69
C VAL A 80 -13.95 -5.64 -17.31
N MET A 81 -13.15 -6.06 -16.34
CA MET A 81 -13.66 -6.28 -14.98
C MET A 81 -14.22 -4.98 -14.36
N VAL A 82 -13.47 -3.90 -14.49
CA VAL A 82 -13.88 -2.56 -14.06
C VAL A 82 -15.14 -2.11 -14.81
N TYR A 83 -15.18 -2.27 -16.14
CA TYR A 83 -16.32 -1.87 -16.96
C TYR A 83 -17.63 -2.57 -16.54
N VAL A 84 -17.59 -3.86 -16.25
CA VAL A 84 -18.77 -4.65 -15.85
C VAL A 84 -19.40 -4.10 -14.56
N VAL A 85 -18.58 -3.70 -13.59
CA VAL A 85 -19.06 -3.11 -12.34
C VAL A 85 -19.69 -1.74 -12.59
N PHE A 86 -18.99 -0.84 -13.28
CA PHE A 86 -19.50 0.51 -13.54
C PHE A 86 -20.66 0.55 -14.54
N SER A 87 -20.91 -0.53 -15.27
CA SER A 87 -22.10 -0.70 -16.13
C SER A 87 -23.28 -1.38 -15.42
N GLY A 88 -23.15 -1.70 -14.13
CA GLY A 88 -24.22 -2.32 -13.34
C GLY A 88 -24.48 -3.79 -13.68
N LYS A 89 -23.53 -4.47 -14.33
CA LYS A 89 -23.68 -5.84 -14.82
C LYS A 89 -23.03 -6.90 -13.93
N ALA A 90 -22.33 -6.49 -12.88
CA ALA A 90 -21.55 -7.38 -12.02
C ALA A 90 -22.38 -8.51 -11.38
N THR A 91 -23.67 -8.28 -11.18
CA THR A 91 -24.59 -9.22 -10.55
C THR A 91 -25.31 -10.14 -11.56
N GLU A 92 -25.09 -9.97 -12.87
CA GLU A 92 -25.69 -10.86 -13.86
C GLU A 92 -24.96 -12.21 -13.89
N ALA A 93 -25.71 -13.31 -14.01
CA ALA A 93 -25.20 -14.68 -13.97
C ALA A 93 -24.04 -14.94 -14.96
N PHE A 94 -24.08 -14.32 -16.15
CA PHE A 94 -23.00 -14.43 -17.13
C PHE A 94 -21.68 -13.87 -16.60
N TRP A 95 -21.70 -12.67 -16.00
CA TRP A 95 -20.50 -12.02 -15.49
C TRP A 95 -19.98 -12.66 -14.21
N LEU A 96 -20.88 -13.11 -13.34
CA LEU A 96 -20.52 -13.91 -12.17
C LEU A 96 -19.78 -15.19 -12.57
N GLY A 97 -20.30 -15.91 -13.58
CA GLY A 97 -19.63 -17.09 -14.13
C GLY A 97 -18.28 -16.75 -14.79
N LEU A 98 -18.23 -15.67 -15.56
CA LEU A 98 -17.03 -15.25 -16.29
C LEU A 98 -15.89 -14.84 -15.35
N TYR A 99 -16.20 -14.27 -14.18
CA TYR A 99 -15.22 -13.84 -13.17
C TYR A 99 -14.16 -14.91 -12.87
N GLY A 100 -14.61 -16.13 -12.57
CA GLY A 100 -13.72 -17.25 -12.23
C GLY A 100 -12.80 -17.62 -13.38
N TYR A 101 -13.31 -17.63 -14.61
CA TYR A 101 -12.50 -17.92 -15.79
C TYR A 101 -11.44 -16.84 -16.06
N LEU A 102 -11.78 -15.56 -15.90
CA LEU A 102 -10.82 -14.46 -16.05
C LEU A 102 -9.67 -14.60 -15.04
N LEU A 103 -9.99 -14.86 -13.77
CA LEU A 103 -8.98 -15.09 -12.74
C LEU A 103 -8.14 -16.33 -12.99
N ALA A 104 -8.76 -17.42 -13.42
CA ALA A 104 -8.04 -18.65 -13.74
C ALA A 104 -7.01 -18.41 -14.85
N VAL A 105 -7.42 -17.76 -15.95
CA VAL A 105 -6.54 -17.41 -17.07
C VAL A 105 -5.42 -16.48 -16.61
N PHE A 106 -5.72 -15.45 -15.82
CA PHE A 106 -4.72 -14.52 -15.27
C PHE A 106 -3.59 -15.25 -14.53
N PHE A 107 -3.95 -16.06 -13.54
CA PHE A 107 -2.97 -16.75 -12.70
C PHE A 107 -2.23 -17.84 -13.46
N TYR A 108 -2.95 -18.59 -14.30
CA TYR A 108 -2.37 -19.68 -15.07
C TYR A 108 -1.41 -19.17 -16.15
N ALA A 109 -1.82 -18.19 -16.95
CA ALA A 109 -0.98 -17.60 -17.99
C ALA A 109 0.29 -16.99 -17.40
N ARG A 110 0.17 -16.27 -16.28
CA ARG A 110 1.34 -15.70 -15.59
C ARG A 110 2.34 -16.77 -15.15
N GLY A 111 1.84 -17.81 -14.49
CA GLY A 111 2.69 -18.92 -14.06
C GLY A 111 3.37 -19.58 -15.24
N LEU A 112 2.61 -19.88 -16.29
CA LEU A 112 3.10 -20.54 -17.49
C LEU A 112 4.17 -19.73 -18.21
N ILE A 113 3.94 -18.43 -18.46
CA ILE A 113 4.89 -17.55 -19.13
C ILE A 113 6.20 -17.47 -18.36
N PHE A 114 6.14 -17.44 -17.03
CA PHE A 114 7.34 -17.47 -16.19
C PHE A 114 8.14 -18.77 -16.37
N PHE A 115 7.50 -19.93 -16.32
CA PHE A 115 8.21 -21.21 -16.50
C PHE A 115 8.74 -21.40 -17.91
N LEU A 116 8.00 -20.95 -18.93
CA LEU A 116 8.49 -20.94 -20.31
C LEU A 116 9.73 -20.04 -20.42
N SER A 117 9.71 -18.86 -19.79
CA SER A 117 10.85 -17.93 -19.74
C SER A 117 12.09 -18.56 -19.09
N LEU A 118 11.89 -19.27 -17.99
CA LEU A 118 12.96 -19.97 -17.26
C LEU A 118 13.54 -21.13 -18.08
N PHE A 119 12.69 -22.00 -18.62
CA PHE A 119 13.10 -23.25 -19.28
C PHE A 119 13.65 -23.03 -20.70
N TYR A 120 12.91 -22.35 -21.57
CA TYR A 120 13.30 -22.20 -22.98
C TYR A 120 14.29 -21.06 -23.20
N TRP A 121 14.22 -20.01 -22.38
CA TRP A 121 15.03 -18.82 -22.59
C TRP A 121 16.10 -18.60 -21.52
N GLY A 122 16.22 -19.50 -20.54
CA GLY A 122 17.32 -19.48 -19.57
C GLY A 122 17.34 -18.22 -18.69
N GLU A 123 16.18 -17.59 -18.46
CA GLU A 123 16.05 -16.51 -17.49
C GLU A 123 16.42 -17.03 -16.09
N LYS A 124 17.26 -16.28 -15.39
CA LYS A 124 17.57 -16.59 -13.98
C LYS A 124 16.45 -16.07 -13.10
N SER A 125 16.08 -16.84 -12.10
CA SER A 125 15.05 -16.45 -11.13
C SER A 125 15.49 -16.75 -9.71
N GLU A 126 14.98 -15.97 -8.77
CA GLU A 126 15.15 -16.21 -7.35
C GLU A 126 14.17 -17.29 -6.87
N GLY A 127 14.54 -18.02 -5.82
CA GLY A 127 13.71 -19.11 -5.27
C GLY A 127 12.30 -18.64 -4.87
N MET A 128 12.19 -17.46 -4.26
CA MET A 128 10.88 -16.91 -3.88
C MET A 128 9.99 -16.64 -5.09
N LYS A 129 10.56 -16.08 -6.16
CA LYS A 129 9.84 -15.83 -7.42
C LYS A 129 9.42 -17.14 -8.06
N PHE A 130 10.27 -18.16 -8.03
CA PHE A 130 9.92 -19.50 -8.53
C PHE A 130 8.70 -20.09 -7.81
N TRP A 131 8.71 -20.13 -6.47
CA TRP A 131 7.59 -20.67 -5.68
C TRP A 131 6.30 -19.87 -5.85
N PHE A 132 6.39 -18.55 -5.95
CA PHE A 132 5.22 -17.71 -6.24
C PHE A 132 4.51 -18.14 -7.53
N HIS A 133 5.23 -18.43 -8.61
CA HIS A 133 4.60 -18.85 -9.87
C HIS A 133 4.05 -20.28 -9.82
N ILE A 134 4.61 -21.17 -8.99
CA ILE A 134 3.98 -22.48 -8.68
C ILE A 134 2.62 -22.25 -8.00
N VAL A 135 2.58 -21.37 -7.00
CA VAL A 135 1.34 -21.01 -6.32
C VAL A 135 0.34 -20.39 -7.29
N CYS A 136 0.77 -19.50 -8.19
CA CYS A 136 -0.10 -18.95 -9.24
C CYS A 136 -0.70 -20.05 -10.12
N LEU A 137 0.11 -20.98 -10.64
CA LEU A 137 -0.43 -22.10 -11.44
C LEU A 137 -1.46 -22.91 -10.65
N THR A 138 -1.14 -23.24 -9.41
CA THR A 138 -2.01 -24.05 -8.53
C THR A 138 -3.34 -23.34 -8.26
N ILE A 139 -3.28 -22.05 -7.89
CA ILE A 139 -4.47 -21.22 -7.66
C ILE A 139 -5.27 -21.07 -8.96
N GLY A 140 -4.62 -20.80 -10.09
CA GLY A 140 -5.29 -20.69 -11.39
C GLY A 140 -6.06 -21.95 -11.76
N THR A 141 -5.44 -23.13 -11.58
CA THR A 141 -6.11 -24.42 -11.81
C THR A 141 -7.24 -24.68 -10.82
N ALA A 142 -7.05 -24.37 -9.53
CA ALA A 142 -8.11 -24.53 -8.54
C ALA A 142 -9.32 -23.65 -8.85
N ILE A 143 -9.10 -22.37 -9.17
CA ILE A 143 -10.16 -21.44 -9.57
C ILE A 143 -10.86 -21.93 -10.84
N PHE A 144 -10.12 -22.45 -11.82
CA PHE A 144 -10.71 -23.01 -13.03
C PHE A 144 -11.67 -24.15 -12.72
N VAL A 145 -11.27 -25.11 -11.87
CA VAL A 145 -12.12 -26.23 -11.46
C VAL A 145 -13.37 -25.73 -10.74
N LEU A 146 -13.24 -24.76 -9.83
CA LEU A 146 -14.37 -24.15 -9.13
C LEU A 146 -15.32 -23.42 -10.09
N ALA A 147 -14.78 -22.74 -11.10
CA ALA A 147 -15.56 -22.04 -12.11
C ALA A 147 -16.35 -23.02 -12.99
N VAL A 148 -15.74 -24.14 -13.38
CA VAL A 148 -16.41 -25.22 -14.11
C VAL A 148 -17.53 -25.86 -13.28
N GLN A 149 -17.35 -25.96 -11.96
CA GLN A 149 -18.38 -26.47 -11.04
C GLN A 149 -19.43 -25.43 -10.64
N ALA A 150 -19.36 -24.20 -11.18
CA ALA A 150 -20.23 -23.08 -10.84
C ALA A 150 -20.29 -22.79 -9.32
N VAL A 151 -19.17 -22.98 -8.62
CA VAL A 151 -19.03 -22.62 -7.20
C VAL A 151 -18.87 -21.11 -7.07
N ASP A 152 -19.47 -20.52 -6.04
CA ASP A 152 -19.35 -19.09 -5.73
C ASP A 152 -17.94 -18.74 -5.22
N ILE A 153 -17.07 -18.40 -6.17
CA ILE A 153 -15.68 -17.98 -5.95
C ILE A 153 -15.64 -16.58 -5.31
N ILE A 154 -16.60 -15.71 -5.63
CA ILE A 154 -16.59 -14.30 -5.20
C ILE A 154 -16.80 -14.20 -3.69
N SER A 155 -17.80 -14.90 -3.16
CA SER A 155 -18.05 -14.95 -1.71
C SER A 155 -16.87 -15.56 -0.95
N THR A 156 -16.24 -16.60 -1.52
CA THR A 156 -15.05 -17.24 -0.93
C THR A 156 -13.86 -16.27 -0.85
N LEU A 157 -13.60 -15.51 -1.92
CA LEU A 157 -12.55 -14.49 -1.93
C LEU A 157 -12.86 -13.33 -0.96
N GLY A 158 -14.13 -12.92 -0.86
CA GLY A 158 -14.57 -11.91 0.10
C GLY A 158 -14.18 -12.28 1.54
N TRP A 159 -14.38 -13.55 1.94
CA TRP A 159 -13.94 -14.04 3.26
C TRP A 159 -12.43 -13.97 3.45
N ILE A 160 -11.66 -14.45 2.47
CA ILE A 160 -10.19 -14.44 2.54
C ILE A 160 -9.68 -13.01 2.70
N VAL A 161 -10.19 -12.07 1.89
CA VAL A 161 -9.77 -10.68 1.96
C VAL A 161 -10.20 -10.02 3.26
N LEU A 162 -11.39 -10.33 3.79
CA LEU A 162 -11.81 -9.85 5.11
C LEU A 162 -10.85 -10.32 6.21
N PHE A 163 -10.45 -11.60 6.23
CA PHE A 163 -9.47 -12.10 7.21
C PHE A 163 -8.12 -11.39 7.10
N ILE A 164 -7.61 -11.19 5.88
CA ILE A 164 -6.36 -10.46 5.65
C ILE A 164 -6.48 -9.00 6.09
N SER A 165 -7.62 -8.37 5.80
CA SER A 165 -7.89 -6.97 6.14
C SER A 165 -7.96 -6.77 7.65
N VAL A 166 -8.64 -7.66 8.36
CA VAL A 166 -8.70 -7.65 9.83
C VAL A 166 -7.29 -7.86 10.41
N GLY A 167 -6.54 -8.85 9.93
CA GLY A 167 -5.17 -9.11 10.38
C GLY A 167 -4.23 -7.92 10.15
N GLY A 168 -4.28 -7.32 8.96
CA GLY A 168 -3.50 -6.14 8.61
C GLY A 168 -3.88 -4.91 9.45
N ALA A 169 -5.18 -4.74 9.74
CA ALA A 169 -5.66 -3.65 10.56
C ALA A 169 -5.26 -3.80 12.03
N VAL A 170 -5.29 -5.03 12.57
CA VAL A 170 -4.75 -5.33 13.91
C VAL A 170 -3.26 -5.00 13.96
N TYR A 171 -2.47 -5.45 12.97
CA TYR A 171 -1.05 -5.15 12.89
C TYR A 171 -0.77 -3.64 12.87
N LEU A 172 -1.43 -2.90 11.96
CA LEU A 172 -1.30 -1.44 11.86
C LEU A 172 -1.81 -0.72 13.12
N GLY A 173 -2.85 -1.25 13.76
CA GLY A 173 -3.42 -0.73 14.99
C GLY A 173 -2.45 -0.83 16.17
N VAL A 174 -1.83 -2.00 16.37
CA VAL A 174 -0.83 -2.24 17.43
C VAL A 174 0.42 -1.37 17.23
N ASP A 175 0.94 -1.33 16.00
CA ASP A 175 2.10 -0.49 15.67
C ASP A 175 1.78 1.01 15.77
N GLY A 176 0.59 1.42 15.33
CA GLY A 176 0.05 2.76 15.53
C GLY A 176 -0.07 3.13 17.00
N PHE A 177 -0.55 2.22 17.86
CA PHE A 177 -0.66 2.44 19.30
C PHE A 177 0.72 2.67 19.94
N GLY A 178 1.72 1.88 19.57
CA GLY A 178 3.11 2.11 20.02
C GLY A 178 3.64 3.48 19.61
N GLY A 179 3.33 3.92 18.39
CA GLY A 179 3.67 5.27 17.91
C GLY A 179 2.94 6.39 18.65
N TYR A 180 1.65 6.20 18.95
CA TYR A 180 0.86 7.17 19.72
C TYR A 180 1.37 7.29 21.16
N ARG A 181 1.70 6.18 21.81
CA ARG A 181 2.27 6.17 23.17
C ARG A 181 3.54 7.02 23.24
N LYS A 182 4.48 6.80 22.31
CA LYS A 182 5.73 7.59 22.21
C LYS A 182 5.44 9.08 21.95
N TYR A 183 4.47 9.40 21.09
CA TYR A 183 4.03 10.78 20.86
C TYR A 183 3.55 11.42 22.17
N ARG A 184 2.69 10.72 22.94
CA ARG A 184 2.16 11.21 24.22
C ARG A 184 3.23 11.39 25.29
N GLU A 185 4.19 10.46 25.39
CA GLU A 185 5.35 10.58 26.28
C GLU A 185 6.18 11.83 25.94
N ASN A 186 6.47 12.05 24.65
CA ASN A 186 7.21 13.24 24.20
C ASN A 186 6.44 14.54 24.44
N SER A 187 5.13 14.56 24.21
CA SER A 187 4.27 15.70 24.52
C SER A 187 4.25 16.01 26.02
N LYS A 188 4.19 14.98 26.87
CA LYS A 188 4.25 15.12 28.33
C LYS A 188 5.59 15.73 28.77
N ALA A 189 6.71 15.21 28.27
CA ALA A 189 8.05 15.72 28.58
C ALA A 189 8.23 17.19 28.16
N LEU A 190 7.66 17.61 27.02
CA LEU A 190 7.67 19.03 26.61
C LEU A 190 6.90 19.93 27.58
N ASN A 191 5.73 19.48 28.03
CA ASN A 191 4.89 20.26 28.93
C ASN A 191 5.53 20.39 30.32
N GLU A 192 6.11 19.31 30.85
CA GLU A 192 6.84 19.32 32.11
C GLU A 192 8.11 20.19 32.04
N THR A 193 8.82 20.18 30.90
CA THR A 193 9.98 21.08 30.69
C THR A 193 9.56 22.55 30.67
N LYS A 194 8.40 22.88 30.09
CA LYS A 194 7.84 24.24 30.12
C LYS A 194 7.44 24.67 31.53
N GLU A 195 6.87 23.76 32.33
CA GLU A 195 6.54 24.05 33.72
C GLU A 195 7.78 24.27 34.59
N LYS A 196 8.83 23.46 34.43
CA LYS A 196 10.11 23.65 35.12
C LYS A 196 10.78 24.98 34.74
N LYS A 197 10.69 25.41 33.47
CA LYS A 197 11.18 26.74 33.04
C LYS A 197 10.35 27.89 33.60
N LYS A 198 9.03 27.74 33.76
CA LYS A 198 8.17 28.75 34.41
C LYS A 198 8.42 28.87 35.92
N LYS A 199 8.87 27.81 36.58
CA LYS A 199 9.16 27.76 38.02
C LYS A 199 10.62 28.06 38.39
N ALA A 200 11.51 28.20 37.40
CA ALA A 200 12.87 28.67 37.67
C ALA A 200 12.79 30.12 38.17
N PRO A 201 13.37 30.46 39.34
CA PRO A 201 13.34 31.83 39.83
C PRO A 201 14.05 32.71 38.79
N VAL A 202 13.39 33.77 38.34
CA VAL A 202 14.05 34.87 37.64
C VAL A 202 15.06 35.42 38.63
N GLU A 203 16.35 35.13 38.43
CA GLU A 203 17.42 35.81 39.16
C GLU A 203 17.24 37.30 38.91
N LYS A 204 16.72 38.01 39.93
CA LYS A 204 16.71 39.47 39.99
C LYS A 204 18.16 39.92 39.94
N GLY A 205 18.63 40.28 38.75
CA GLY A 205 19.84 41.07 38.59
C GLY A 205 19.64 42.39 39.35
N LEU A 206 20.48 42.59 40.38
CA LEU A 206 20.56 43.78 41.22
C LEU A 206 20.66 45.06 40.35
N PRO A 207 20.11 46.22 40.79
CA PRO A 207 20.29 47.47 40.08
C PRO A 207 21.79 47.82 40.03
N GLN A 208 22.32 47.95 38.81
CA GLN A 208 23.67 48.45 38.59
C GLN A 208 23.72 49.95 38.95
N PRO A 209 24.80 50.44 39.61
CA PRO A 209 24.92 51.85 39.97
C PRO A 209 24.92 52.74 38.72
N ILE A 210 24.15 53.82 38.77
CA ILE A 210 24.10 54.86 37.74
C ILE A 210 25.50 55.49 37.61
N PRO A 211 26.16 55.44 36.44
CA PRO A 211 27.44 56.13 36.25
C PRO A 211 27.22 57.65 36.18
N GLU A 212 27.96 58.40 37.00
CA GLU A 212 28.03 59.87 36.98
C GLU A 212 28.40 60.38 35.57
N GLU A 213 27.63 61.37 35.12
CA GLU A 213 27.76 62.11 33.88
C GLU A 213 29.10 62.86 33.87
N LYS A 214 30.04 62.44 33.02
CA LYS A 214 31.28 63.18 32.76
C LYS A 214 31.13 64.01 31.50
N GLU A 215 31.17 65.32 31.69
CA GLU A 215 31.17 66.38 30.68
C GLU A 215 32.09 66.06 29.48
N GLU A 216 31.53 66.16 28.28
CA GLU A 216 32.25 66.07 27.02
C GLU A 216 33.28 67.21 26.91
N LYS A 217 34.55 66.86 26.70
CA LYS A 217 35.56 67.81 26.24
C LYS A 217 35.55 67.83 24.71
N GLU A 218 35.25 69.00 24.15
CA GLU A 218 35.31 69.32 22.73
C GLU A 218 36.70 69.00 22.14
N THR A 219 36.72 68.30 21.00
CA THR A 219 37.92 68.09 20.19
C THR A 219 37.86 68.96 18.93
N TYR A 220 38.78 69.91 18.81
CA TYR A 220 39.04 70.64 17.56
C TYR A 220 39.82 69.76 16.58
N ILE A 221 39.45 69.81 15.30
CA ILE A 221 40.15 69.20 14.16
C ILE A 221 41.01 70.29 13.50
N ASN A 222 42.27 69.97 13.17
CA ASN A 222 43.13 70.74 12.26
C ASN A 222 42.88 70.33 10.81
#